data_AF-A0A844ANT7-F1
#
_entry.id   AF-A0A844ANT7-F1
#
_cell.length_a   1.000
_cell.length_b   1.000
_cell.length_c   1.000
_cell.angle_alpha   90.00
_cell.angle_beta   90.00
_cell.angle_gamma   90.00
#
_symmetry.space_group_name_H-M   'P 1'
#
loop_
_entity.id
_entity.type
_entity.pdbx_description
1 polymer ?
#
loop_
_entity_poly.entity_id
_entity_poly.type
_entity_poly.pdbx_seq_one_letter_code
_entity_poly.pdbx_strand_id
1 'polypeptide(L)'
;MWKSLPAGMAMLCCMTTSLMAETAPTTLELNAVSQAGSACRMVFTGHATASIDQLVVETVLFDTTGAVQLLTLFDFRDLPAGKLRVRQFDIPETNCSSIGRVLFNGVDSCAGAGCDSGLTGLSRVNEIEVLG
;
A
#
# COMPACT_ATOMS: atom_id res chain seq x y z
N MET A 1 22.52 27.28 -68.65
CA MET A 1 21.74 28.23 -67.83
C MET A 1 20.53 27.50 -67.27
N TRP A 2 20.40 27.42 -65.93
CA TRP A 2 19.14 27.42 -65.15
C TRP A 2 18.10 26.30 -65.43
N LYS A 3 17.54 25.54 -64.49
CA LYS A 3 17.45 25.60 -63.02
C LYS A 3 17.12 24.21 -62.48
N SER A 4 17.65 23.94 -61.29
CA SER A 4 17.36 22.83 -60.38
C SER A 4 15.94 22.90 -59.79
N LEU A 5 15.32 21.73 -59.55
CA LEU A 5 14.15 21.56 -58.67
C LEU A 5 14.56 21.10 -57.26
N PRO A 6 13.80 21.45 -56.21
CA PRO A 6 14.25 21.40 -54.83
C PRO A 6 13.98 20.06 -54.13
N ALA A 7 14.73 19.87 -53.05
CA ALA A 7 14.70 18.77 -52.12
C ALA A 7 13.31 18.55 -51.49
N GLY A 8 12.84 17.31 -51.53
CA GLY A 8 11.70 16.85 -50.74
C GLY A 8 12.12 16.65 -49.28
N MET A 9 11.70 17.58 -48.43
CA MET A 9 11.86 17.50 -46.98
C MET A 9 10.87 16.45 -46.44
N ALA A 10 11.37 15.26 -46.08
CA ALA A 10 10.58 14.23 -45.42
C ALA A 10 10.23 14.70 -43.99
N MET A 11 8.94 14.96 -43.75
CA MET A 11 8.42 15.32 -42.44
C MET A 11 8.36 14.08 -41.55
N LEU A 12 9.37 13.95 -40.68
CA LEU A 12 9.49 12.89 -39.69
C LEU A 12 8.49 13.16 -38.55
N CYS A 13 7.41 12.37 -38.51
CA CYS A 13 6.40 12.44 -37.46
C CYS A 13 7.02 11.96 -36.14
N CYS A 14 7.30 12.91 -35.23
CA CYS A 14 7.82 12.62 -33.89
C CYS A 14 6.67 12.04 -33.05
N MET A 15 6.63 10.71 -32.92
CA MET A 15 5.72 10.04 -31.98
C MET A 15 6.18 10.38 -30.55
N THR A 16 5.51 11.32 -29.90
CA THR A 16 5.69 11.60 -28.48
C THR A 16 5.03 10.49 -27.67
N THR A 17 5.82 9.52 -27.21
CA THR A 17 5.39 8.59 -26.17
C THR A 17 5.19 9.36 -24.87
N SER A 18 3.92 9.52 -24.46
CA SER A 18 3.61 10.03 -23.13
C SER A 18 4.01 8.98 -22.10
N LEU A 19 5.05 9.26 -21.31
CA LEU A 19 5.40 8.45 -20.16
C LEU A 19 4.38 8.80 -19.06
N MET A 20 3.40 7.92 -18.84
CA MET A 20 2.56 7.99 -17.65
C MET A 20 3.47 7.76 -16.45
N ALA A 21 3.65 8.78 -15.60
CA ALA A 21 4.37 8.61 -14.35
C ALA A 21 3.52 7.72 -13.43
N GLU A 22 3.95 6.48 -13.25
CA GLU A 22 3.34 5.55 -12.29
C GLU A 22 3.60 6.10 -10.89
N THR A 23 2.52 6.44 -10.17
CA THR A 23 2.65 6.92 -8.80
C THR A 23 3.01 5.73 -7.93
N ALA A 24 4.17 5.78 -7.25
CA ALA A 24 4.62 4.66 -6.43
C ALA A 24 3.61 4.38 -5.29
N PRO A 25 3.29 3.10 -5.03
CA PRO A 25 2.21 2.73 -4.13
C PRO A 25 2.49 3.11 -2.69
N THR A 26 1.41 3.31 -1.94
CA THR A 26 1.46 3.42 -0.48
C THR A 26 1.80 2.06 0.10
N THR A 27 2.86 1.97 0.90
CA THR A 27 3.28 0.70 1.50
C THR A 27 2.86 0.64 2.97
N LEU A 28 2.30 -0.51 3.36
CA LEU A 28 2.00 -0.86 4.74
C LEU A 28 2.68 -2.19 5.08
N GLU A 29 3.69 -2.16 5.93
CA GLU A 29 4.45 -3.35 6.33
C GLU A 29 4.06 -3.79 7.74
N LEU A 30 3.67 -5.05 7.92
CA LEU A 30 3.61 -5.66 9.24
C LEU A 30 5.05 -5.83 9.76
N ASN A 31 5.40 -5.02 10.74
CA ASN A 31 6.77 -4.90 11.25
C ASN A 31 7.05 -5.82 12.43
N ALA A 32 6.08 -5.97 13.33
CA ALA A 32 6.20 -6.83 14.51
C ALA A 32 4.82 -7.32 14.97
N VAL A 33 4.81 -8.50 15.60
CA VAL A 33 3.64 -9.07 16.28
C VAL A 33 4.08 -9.58 17.65
N SER A 34 3.26 -9.33 18.67
CA SER A 34 3.54 -9.79 20.03
C SER A 34 2.25 -9.98 20.82
N GLN A 35 2.23 -10.97 21.72
CA GLN A 35 1.10 -11.13 22.63
C GLN A 35 1.14 -10.06 23.72
N ALA A 36 0.02 -9.34 23.94
CA ALA A 36 -0.13 -8.31 24.95
C ALA A 36 -1.36 -8.62 25.83
N GLY A 37 -1.17 -9.42 26.89
CA GLY A 37 -2.29 -9.94 27.68
C GLY A 37 -3.18 -10.85 26.82
N SER A 38 -4.50 -10.62 26.82
CA SER A 38 -5.44 -11.34 25.93
C SER A 38 -5.47 -10.79 24.51
N ALA A 39 -4.80 -9.66 24.22
CA ALA A 39 -4.80 -9.06 22.91
C ALA A 39 -3.60 -9.50 22.06
N CYS A 40 -3.81 -9.65 20.76
CA CYS A 40 -2.71 -9.73 19.81
C CYS A 40 -2.31 -8.32 19.38
N ARG A 41 -1.07 -7.92 19.65
CA ARG A 41 -0.54 -6.62 19.27
C ARG A 41 0.19 -6.73 17.94
N MET A 42 -0.26 -5.97 16.95
CA MET A 42 0.36 -5.87 15.63
C MET A 42 0.89 -4.45 15.42
N VAL A 43 2.15 -4.35 15.01
CA VAL A 43 2.83 -3.08 14.69
C VAL A 43 3.06 -3.03 13.19
N PHE A 44 2.57 -1.96 12.57
CA PHE A 44 2.78 -1.69 11.16
C PHE A 44 3.63 -0.46 10.95
N THR A 45 4.41 -0.45 9.86
CA THR A 45 4.99 0.77 9.32
C THR A 45 4.28 1.18 8.03
N GLY A 46 4.10 2.48 7.83
CA GLY A 46 3.45 3.04 6.64
C GLY A 46 4.33 4.09 5.96
N HIS A 47 4.33 4.11 4.63
CA HIS A 47 5.03 5.10 3.82
C HIS A 47 4.26 5.42 2.55
N ALA A 48 4.20 6.70 2.18
CA ALA A 48 3.59 7.18 0.95
C ALA A 48 4.50 8.22 0.28
N THR A 49 4.49 8.26 -1.06
CA THR A 49 5.26 9.27 -1.83
C THR A 49 4.54 10.61 -1.94
N ALA A 50 3.21 10.61 -1.87
CA ALA A 50 2.37 11.79 -1.72
C ALA A 50 1.66 11.78 -0.36
N SER A 51 1.28 12.95 0.15
CA SER A 51 0.67 13.07 1.48
C SER A 51 -0.71 12.43 1.50
N ILE A 52 -0.97 11.66 2.56
CA ILE A 52 -2.28 11.15 2.93
C ILE A 52 -2.61 11.73 4.31
N ASP A 53 -3.74 12.42 4.40
CA ASP A 53 -4.20 13.08 5.63
C ASP A 53 -5.01 12.12 6.51
N GLN A 54 -5.63 11.10 5.90
CA GLN A 54 -6.33 10.01 6.57
C GLN A 54 -6.27 8.75 5.72
N LEU A 55 -5.98 7.61 6.34
CA LEU A 55 -6.05 6.28 5.73
C LEU A 55 -6.68 5.29 6.71
N VAL A 56 -7.83 4.73 6.33
CA VAL A 56 -8.49 3.63 7.05
C VAL A 56 -8.62 2.45 6.09
N VAL A 57 -8.14 1.29 6.50
CA VAL A 57 -8.05 0.08 5.67
C VAL A 57 -8.88 -1.03 6.29
N GLU A 58 -9.78 -1.61 5.50
CA GLU A 58 -10.48 -2.82 5.85
C GLU A 58 -9.50 -4.00 5.84
N THR A 59 -9.32 -4.61 7.00
CA THR A 59 -8.30 -5.61 7.27
C THR A 59 -8.95 -6.91 7.72
N VAL A 60 -8.61 -7.99 7.05
CA VAL A 60 -9.05 -9.35 7.39
C VAL A 60 -7.88 -10.11 7.99
N LEU A 61 -8.09 -10.71 9.16
CA LEU A 61 -7.16 -11.63 9.79
C LEU A 61 -7.64 -13.06 9.51
N PHE A 62 -6.73 -13.87 8.97
CA PHE A 62 -6.95 -15.29 8.78
C PHE A 62 -6.18 -16.09 9.82
N ASP A 63 -6.79 -17.17 10.27
CA ASP A 63 -6.10 -18.13 11.12
C ASP A 63 -5.06 -18.96 10.34
N THR A 64 -4.29 -19.79 11.04
CA THR A 64 -3.28 -20.67 10.43
C THR A 64 -3.85 -21.78 9.55
N THR A 65 -5.16 -22.01 9.57
CA THR A 65 -5.85 -22.94 8.65
C THR A 65 -6.33 -22.24 7.38
N GLY A 66 -6.27 -20.90 7.35
CA GLY A 66 -6.72 -20.05 6.25
C GLY A 66 -8.20 -19.65 6.36
N ALA A 67 -8.86 -19.89 7.50
CA ALA A 67 -10.22 -19.41 7.74
C ALA A 67 -10.21 -17.95 8.20
N VAL A 68 -11.27 -17.20 7.88
CA VAL A 68 -11.42 -15.82 8.37
C VAL A 68 -11.68 -15.86 9.87
N GLN A 69 -10.82 -15.20 10.64
CA GLN A 69 -10.96 -15.06 12.09
C GLN A 69 -11.59 -13.72 12.47
N LEU A 70 -11.21 -12.64 11.77
CA LEU A 70 -11.73 -11.29 12.04
C LEU A 70 -11.71 -10.45 10.76
N LEU A 71 -12.73 -9.62 10.57
CA LEU A 71 -12.73 -8.49 9.65
C LEU A 71 -12.93 -7.22 10.48
N THR A 72 -12.04 -6.25 10.33
CA THR A 72 -12.07 -5.00 11.10
C THR A 72 -11.44 -3.85 10.32
N LEU A 73 -11.55 -2.62 10.83
CA LEU A 73 -10.90 -1.44 10.25
C LEU A 73 -9.63 -1.10 11.04
N PHE A 74 -8.52 -0.92 10.32
CA PHE A 74 -7.28 -0.37 10.87
C PHE A 74 -7.13 1.08 10.42
N ASP A 75 -7.14 2.01 11.38
CA ASP A 75 -6.91 3.43 11.15
C ASP A 75 -5.41 3.74 11.17
N PHE A 76 -4.83 3.87 9.97
CA PHE A 76 -3.44 4.24 9.77
C PHE A 76 -3.18 5.74 9.87
N ARG A 77 -4.24 6.56 9.96
CA ARG A 77 -4.19 8.02 10.11
C ARG A 77 -3.39 8.69 8.99
N ASP A 78 -2.68 9.78 9.30
CA ASP A 78 -1.84 10.51 8.35
C ASP A 78 -0.60 9.71 7.94
N LEU A 79 -0.25 9.75 6.65
CA LEU A 79 1.04 9.35 6.09
C LEU A 79 1.63 10.54 5.32
N PRO A 80 2.48 11.37 5.96
CA PRO A 80 3.12 12.48 5.26
C PRO A 80 4.07 11.98 4.19
N ALA A 81 4.13 12.71 3.07
CA ALA A 81 4.99 12.38 1.93
C ALA A 81 6.45 12.13 2.35
N GLY A 82 6.98 10.95 2.00
CA GLY A 82 8.36 10.55 2.26
C GLY A 82 8.71 10.34 3.73
N LYS A 83 7.72 10.22 4.63
CA LYS A 83 7.93 9.97 6.06
C LYS A 83 7.39 8.60 6.44
N LEU A 84 8.20 7.86 7.19
CA LEU A 84 7.77 6.60 7.80
C LEU A 84 6.86 6.89 9.00
N ARG A 85 5.75 6.17 9.10
CA ARG A 85 4.88 6.15 10.27
C ARG A 85 4.87 4.76 10.89
N VAL A 86 4.73 4.72 12.22
CA VAL A 86 4.47 3.48 12.96
C VAL A 86 3.06 3.56 13.53
N ARG A 87 2.31 2.46 13.42
CA ARG A 87 0.97 2.28 13.99
C ARG A 87 0.90 0.95 14.72
N GLN A 88 0.20 0.94 15.83
CA GLN A 88 0.01 -0.25 16.66
C GLN A 88 -1.49 -0.49 16.81
N PHE A 89 -1.88 -1.75 16.63
CA PHE A 89 -3.25 -2.20 16.83
C PHE A 89 -3.23 -3.35 17.83
N ASP A 90 -4.09 -3.27 18.85
CA ASP A 90 -4.31 -4.35 19.81
C ASP A 90 -5.65 -5.00 19.48
N ILE A 91 -5.61 -6.22 18.98
CA ILE A 91 -6.80 -7.00 18.67
C ILE A 91 -7.18 -7.79 19.93
N PRO A 92 -8.27 -7.44 20.64
CA PRO A 92 -8.63 -8.08 21.90
C PRO A 92 -8.99 -9.55 21.70
N GLU A 93 -8.84 -10.35 22.77
CA GLU A 93 -9.22 -11.77 22.81
C GLU A 93 -8.69 -12.59 21.63
N THR A 94 -7.47 -12.27 21.18
CA THR A 94 -6.83 -12.87 20.01
C THR A 94 -5.44 -13.36 20.40
N ASN A 95 -5.18 -14.65 20.16
CA ASN A 95 -3.84 -15.20 20.31
C ASN A 95 -3.03 -14.93 19.03
N CYS A 96 -1.89 -14.24 19.14
CA CYS A 96 -1.07 -13.97 17.97
C CYS A 96 -0.58 -15.24 17.24
N SER A 97 -0.37 -16.36 17.95
CA SER A 97 0.03 -17.61 17.30
C SER A 97 -1.08 -18.26 16.48
N SER A 98 -2.32 -17.76 16.58
CA SER A 98 -3.44 -18.24 15.77
C SER A 98 -3.51 -17.56 14.41
N ILE A 99 -2.84 -16.42 14.21
CA ILE A 99 -2.91 -15.66 12.95
C ILE A 99 -1.87 -16.19 11.96
N GLY A 100 -2.32 -16.55 10.77
CA GLY A 100 -1.45 -16.97 9.67
C GLY A 100 -1.30 -15.93 8.56
N ARG A 101 -2.31 -15.08 8.35
CA ARG A 101 -2.27 -14.03 7.31
C ARG A 101 -3.07 -12.80 7.68
N VAL A 102 -2.67 -11.69 7.07
CA VAL A 102 -3.41 -10.43 7.02
C VAL A 102 -3.76 -10.12 5.56
N LEU A 103 -4.97 -9.67 5.30
CA LEU A 103 -5.38 -9.14 3.99
C LEU A 103 -5.88 -7.72 4.16
N PHE A 104 -5.32 -6.79 3.40
CA PHE A 104 -5.94 -5.48 3.17
C PHE A 104 -7.02 -5.64 2.11
N ASN A 105 -8.27 -5.83 2.54
CA ASN A 105 -9.39 -6.18 1.68
C ASN A 105 -9.89 -4.97 0.87
N GLY A 106 -9.75 -3.77 1.44
CA GLY A 106 -10.13 -2.53 0.79
C GLY A 106 -9.70 -1.30 1.57
N VAL A 107 -9.77 -0.14 0.92
CA VAL A 107 -9.61 1.16 1.57
C VAL A 107 -11.00 1.65 1.94
N ASP A 108 -11.28 1.74 3.24
CA ASP A 108 -12.56 2.25 3.75
C ASP A 108 -12.63 3.78 3.57
N SER A 109 -11.57 4.48 3.95
CA SER A 109 -11.48 5.94 3.86
C SER A 109 -10.06 6.34 3.48
N CYS A 110 -9.92 7.23 2.50
CA CYS A 110 -8.65 7.87 2.18
C CYS A 110 -8.85 9.34 1.80
N ALA A 111 -8.05 10.23 2.38
CA ALA A 111 -8.02 11.64 2.04
C ALA A 111 -6.59 12.11 1.78
N GLY A 112 -6.38 12.89 0.71
CA GLY A 112 -5.08 13.43 0.33
C GLY A 112 -4.62 13.00 -1.06
N ALA A 113 -3.53 13.59 -1.54
CA ALA A 113 -3.00 13.35 -2.89
C ALA A 113 -2.44 11.92 -3.06
N GLY A 114 -2.12 11.22 -1.98
CA GLY A 114 -1.61 9.85 -2.03
C GLY A 114 -2.67 8.75 -2.19
N CYS A 115 -3.97 9.08 -2.25
CA CYS A 115 -5.02 8.07 -2.32
C CYS A 115 -5.12 7.34 -3.67
N ASP A 116 -4.54 7.90 -4.73
CA ASP A 116 -4.58 7.32 -6.08
C ASP A 116 -3.45 6.32 -6.35
N SER A 117 -2.49 6.16 -5.43
CA SER A 117 -1.25 5.39 -5.68
C SER A 117 -1.41 3.87 -5.51
N GLY A 118 -2.57 3.38 -5.10
CA GLY A 118 -2.74 1.97 -4.71
C GLY A 118 -2.05 1.65 -3.38
N LEU A 119 -2.37 0.49 -2.82
CA LEU A 119 -1.85 -0.01 -1.55
C LEU A 119 -0.98 -1.25 -1.81
N THR A 120 0.08 -1.42 -1.04
CA THR A 120 0.90 -2.63 -1.06
C THR A 120 1.24 -3.05 0.35
N GLY A 121 0.80 -4.25 0.71
CA GLY A 121 1.08 -4.92 1.96
C GLY A 121 2.40 -5.67 1.94
N LEU A 122 3.17 -5.56 3.02
CA LEU A 122 4.48 -6.20 3.14
C LEU A 122 4.62 -6.95 4.47
N SER A 123 5.26 -8.12 4.39
CA SER A 123 5.74 -8.99 5.47
C SER A 123 7.13 -8.65 6.03
N ARG A 124 7.33 -8.22 7.30
CA ARG A 124 8.64 -8.42 7.98
C ARG A 124 8.62 -9.61 8.96
N VAL A 125 7.45 -10.08 9.34
CA VAL A 125 7.25 -11.23 10.24
C VAL A 125 7.12 -12.49 9.38
N ASN A 126 8.07 -13.42 9.51
CA ASN A 126 8.18 -14.58 8.61
C ASN A 126 6.97 -15.52 8.67
N GLU A 127 6.28 -15.56 9.80
CA GLU A 127 5.17 -16.46 10.07
C GLU A 127 3.82 -15.93 9.57
N ILE A 128 3.74 -14.63 9.25
CA ILE A 128 2.49 -13.96 8.87
C ILE A 128 2.68 -13.25 7.53
N GLU A 129 2.01 -13.75 6.51
CA GLU A 129 1.95 -13.11 5.19
C GLU A 129 0.95 -11.94 5.23
N VAL A 130 1.27 -10.87 4.50
CA VAL A 130 0.36 -9.74 4.27
C VAL A 130 0.03 -9.71 2.78
N LEU A 131 -1.26 -9.70 2.47
CA LEU A 131 -1.84 -9.65 1.12
C LEU A 131 -2.56 -8.32 0.92
N GLY A 132 -2.64 -7.86 -0.33
CA GLY A 132 -3.34 -6.62 -0.72
C GLY A 132 -2.38 -5.54 -1.17
#